data_AF-A0A7Y5PZZ9-F1
#
_entry.id   AF-A0A7Y5PZZ9-F1
#
_cell.length_a   1.000
_cell.length_b   1.000
_cell.length_c   1.000
_cell.angle_alpha   90.00
_cell.angle_beta   90.00
_cell.angle_gamma   90.00
#
_symmetry.space_group_name_H-M   'P 1'
#
loop_
_entity.id
_entity.type
_entity.pdbx_description
1 polymer ?
#
loop_
_entity_poly.entity_id
_entity_poly.type
_entity_poly.pdbx_seq_one_letter_code
_entity_poly.pdbx_strand_id
1 'polypeptide(L)'
;MTRKEVLRSTSNPAVALVRSALAGREKGLVVLEGDRLIDDALRAGCEFELALVAEARVERADELERRGVDVRLAADSLIERLSALASTQGAIAL
;
A
#
# COMPACT_ATOMS: atom_id res chain seq x y z
N MET A 1 9.63 16.06 -10.47
CA MET A 1 8.99 15.25 -9.43
C MET A 1 7.74 15.98 -8.96
N THR A 2 6.59 15.58 -9.48
CA THR A 2 5.30 16.14 -9.07
C THR A 2 5.05 15.67 -7.64
N ARG A 3 4.84 16.61 -6.71
CA ARG A 3 4.56 16.31 -5.30
C ARG A 3 3.31 15.43 -5.25
N LYS A 4 3.45 14.15 -4.90
CA LYS A 4 2.31 13.22 -4.78
C LYS A 4 1.35 13.77 -3.73
N GLU A 5 0.07 13.84 -4.09
CA GLU A 5 -0.96 14.17 -3.12
C GLU A 5 -1.02 13.05 -2.07
N VAL A 6 -0.77 13.42 -0.81
CA VAL A 6 -0.84 12.46 0.30
C VAL A 6 -2.30 12.25 0.68
N LEU A 7 -2.74 11.00 0.62
CA LEU A 7 -4.06 10.58 1.03
C LEU A 7 -4.21 10.69 2.55
N ARG A 8 -5.26 11.40 2.99
CA ARG A 8 -5.56 11.60 4.42
C ARG A 8 -6.93 11.07 4.84
N SER A 9 -7.78 10.72 3.89
CA SER A 9 -9.16 10.32 4.16
C SER A 9 -9.38 8.82 4.02
N THR A 10 -10.09 8.23 4.98
CA THR A 10 -10.60 6.85 4.91
C THR A 10 -11.72 6.66 3.89
N SER A 11 -12.29 7.75 3.36
CA SER A 11 -13.27 7.73 2.28
C SER A 11 -12.64 7.70 0.89
N ASN A 12 -11.31 7.84 0.79
CA ASN A 12 -10.62 7.75 -0.50
C ASN A 12 -10.86 6.33 -1.11
N PRO A 13 -11.18 6.23 -2.40
CA PRO A 13 -11.45 4.94 -3.05
C PRO A 13 -10.32 3.91 -2.91
N ALA A 14 -9.06 4.33 -3.02
CA ALA A 14 -7.89 3.45 -2.87
C ALA A 14 -7.81 2.85 -1.46
N VAL A 15 -8.08 3.68 -0.45
CA VAL A 15 -8.13 3.27 0.96
C VAL A 15 -9.33 2.35 1.22
N ALA A 16 -10.47 2.63 0.60
CA ALA A 16 -11.67 1.80 0.70
C ALA A 16 -11.46 0.41 0.09
N LEU A 17 -10.76 0.33 -1.05
CA LEU A 17 -10.41 -0.93 -1.70
C LEU A 17 -9.51 -1.80 -0.81
N VAL A 18 -8.41 -1.23 -0.28
CA VAL A 18 -7.51 -1.94 0.66
C VAL A 18 -8.29 -2.46 1.87
N ARG A 19 -9.15 -1.62 2.46
CA ARG A 19 -9.99 -2.02 3.59
C ARG A 19 -10.98 -3.14 3.22
N SER A 20 -11.49 -3.14 2.00
CA SER A 20 -12.40 -4.19 1.52
C SER A 20 -11.68 -5.51 1.28
N ALA A 21 -10.47 -5.46 0.71
CA ALA A 21 -9.60 -6.62 0.52
C ALA A 21 -9.16 -7.23 1.85
N LEU A 22 -8.78 -6.40 2.84
CA LEU A 22 -8.48 -6.82 4.22
C LEU A 22 -9.68 -7.54 4.87
N ALA A 23 -10.90 -7.12 4.56
CA ALA A 23 -12.12 -7.74 5.05
C ALA A 23 -12.51 -9.02 4.26
N GLY A 24 -11.70 -9.46 3.30
CA GLY A 24 -11.95 -10.64 2.48
C GLY A 24 -13.11 -10.48 1.49
N ARG A 25 -13.50 -9.24 1.17
CA ARG A 25 -14.65 -8.96 0.28
C ARG A 25 -14.27 -8.85 -1.20
N GLU A 26 -13.00 -8.61 -1.49
CA GLU A 26 -12.49 -8.52 -2.86
C GLU A 26 -11.95 -9.86 -3.31
N LYS A 27 -12.67 -10.51 -4.24
CA LYS A 27 -12.25 -11.80 -4.79
C LYS A 27 -11.05 -11.62 -5.71
N GLY A 28 -10.04 -12.47 -5.55
CA GLY A 28 -8.84 -12.45 -6.38
C GLY A 28 -7.76 -11.47 -5.91
N LEU A 29 -8.02 -10.68 -4.87
CA LEU A 29 -7.02 -9.82 -4.25
C LEU A 29 -6.47 -10.43 -2.96
N VAL A 30 -5.18 -10.21 -2.73
CA VAL A 30 -4.49 -10.61 -1.49
C VAL A 30 -3.77 -9.38 -0.95
N VAL A 31 -3.96 -9.09 0.33
CA VAL A 31 -3.28 -7.96 0.96
C VAL A 31 -1.90 -8.41 1.42
N LEU A 32 -0.88 -7.67 1.00
CA LEU A 32 0.49 -7.82 1.47
C LEU A 32 0.86 -6.62 2.35
N GLU A 33 1.20 -6.87 3.61
CA GLU A 33 1.68 -5.83 4.53
C GLU A 33 3.14 -6.08 4.89
N GLY A 34 4.00 -5.09 4.60
CA GLY A 34 5.42 -5.13 4.93
C GLY A 34 6.36 -5.34 3.74
N ASP A 35 7.57 -4.79 3.86
CA ASP A 35 8.49 -4.64 2.73
C ASP A 35 8.92 -5.97 2.13
N ARG A 36 9.25 -6.95 2.98
CA ARG A 36 9.77 -8.25 2.52
C ARG A 36 8.73 -9.03 1.73
N LEU A 37 7.46 -9.04 2.17
CA LEU A 37 6.39 -9.72 1.46
C LEU A 37 6.12 -9.07 0.10
N ILE A 38 6.08 -7.74 0.05
CA ILE A 38 5.92 -6.98 -1.19
C ILE A 38 7.09 -7.27 -2.14
N ASP A 39 8.32 -7.27 -1.65
CA ASP A 39 9.50 -7.53 -2.47
C ASP A 39 9.53 -8.96 -3.02
N ASP A 40 9.18 -9.95 -2.20
CA ASP A 40 9.15 -11.35 -2.59
C ASP A 40 8.06 -11.60 -3.64
N ALA A 41 6.87 -11.01 -3.49
CA ALA A 41 5.81 -11.07 -4.49
C ALA A 41 6.22 -10.38 -5.81
N LEU A 42 6.87 -9.21 -5.75
CA LEU A 42 7.41 -8.57 -6.96
C LEU A 42 8.50 -9.42 -7.64
N ARG A 43 9.36 -10.10 -6.86
CA ARG A 43 10.37 -11.02 -7.40
C ARG A 43 9.74 -12.26 -8.02
N ALA A 44 8.60 -12.71 -7.48
CA ALA A 44 7.83 -13.82 -8.03
C ALA A 44 7.04 -13.43 -9.30
N GLY A 45 7.03 -12.16 -9.68
CA GLY A 45 6.29 -11.66 -10.84
C GLY A 45 4.79 -11.54 -10.60
N CYS A 46 4.36 -11.42 -9.34
CA CYS A 46 2.97 -11.10 -9.02
C CYS A 46 2.61 -9.72 -9.57
N GLU A 47 1.40 -9.60 -10.10
CA GLU A 47 0.81 -8.32 -10.49
C GLU A 47 0.29 -7.60 -9.24
N PHE A 48 0.47 -6.28 -9.22
CA PHE A 48 0.02 -5.43 -8.12
C PHE A 48 -0.97 -4.41 -8.67
N GLU A 49 -2.13 -4.33 -8.03
CA GLU A 49 -3.15 -3.33 -8.37
C GLU A 49 -2.76 -1.96 -7.80
N LEU A 50 -2.23 -1.94 -6.57
CA LEU A 50 -1.96 -0.72 -5.83
C LEU A 50 -1.05 -0.99 -4.62
N ALA A 51 -0.20 -0.03 -4.27
CA ALA A 51 0.45 0.06 -2.97
C ALA A 51 0.15 1.40 -2.28
N LEU A 52 -0.29 1.33 -1.01
CA LEU A 52 -0.34 2.46 -0.10
C LEU A 52 0.93 2.48 0.74
N VAL A 53 1.66 3.60 0.69
CA VAL A 53 2.93 3.78 1.43
C VAL A 53 2.80 5.00 2.33
N ALA A 54 3.31 4.89 3.56
CA ALA A 54 3.30 5.99 4.51
C ALA A 54 4.09 7.20 3.98
N GLU A 55 3.62 8.42 4.25
CA GLU A 55 4.25 9.66 3.76
C GLU A 55 5.66 9.85 4.31
N ALA A 56 5.99 9.27 5.46
CA ALA A 56 7.36 9.23 5.99
C ALA A 56 8.31 8.30 5.21
N ARG A 57 7.82 7.50 4.26
CA ARG A 57 8.59 6.48 3.50
C ARG A 57 8.63 6.76 2.00
N VAL A 58 8.87 8.01 1.60
CA VAL A 58 8.87 8.44 0.19
C VAL A 58 9.86 7.65 -0.66
N GLU A 59 11.05 7.35 -0.14
CA GLU A 59 12.08 6.60 -0.87
C GLU A 59 11.60 5.20 -1.25
N ARG A 60 10.82 4.56 -0.37
CA ARG A 60 10.23 3.25 -0.63
C ARG A 60 9.14 3.34 -1.69
N ALA A 61 8.32 4.40 -1.65
CA ALA A 61 7.32 4.65 -2.66
C ALA A 61 7.96 4.82 -4.05
N ASP A 62 9.03 5.59 -4.15
CA ASP A 62 9.75 5.83 -5.40
C ASP A 62 10.51 4.59 -5.91
N GLU A 63 10.92 3.68 -5.01
CA GLU A 63 11.46 2.37 -5.40
C GLU A 63 10.38 1.48 -6.04
N LEU A 64 9.22 1.36 -5.40
CA LEU A 64 8.12 0.52 -5.89
C LEU A 64 7.57 1.02 -7.24
N GLU A 65 7.47 2.33 -7.44
CA GLU A 65 7.08 2.90 -8.74
C GLU A 65 8.08 2.60 -9.84
N ARG A 66 9.39 2.68 -9.55
CA ARG A 66 10.42 2.29 -10.53
C ARG A 66 10.33 0.82 -10.91
N ARG A 67 9.70 -0.01 -10.07
CA ARG A 67 9.40 -1.42 -10.34
C ARG A 67 8.03 -1.63 -10.99
N GLY A 68 7.30 -0.56 -11.30
CA GLY A 68 6.04 -0.58 -12.06
C GLY A 68 4.76 -0.66 -11.23
N VAL A 69 4.84 -0.49 -9.90
CA VAL A 69 3.66 -0.51 -9.02
C VAL A 69 2.94 0.85 -9.04
N ASP A 70 1.59 0.89 -9.06
CA ASP A 70 0.84 2.13 -8.77
C ASP A 70 0.94 2.42 -7.27
N VAL A 71 1.68 3.46 -6.90
CA VAL A 71 1.93 3.81 -5.50
C VAL A 71 1.21 5.11 -5.13
N ARG A 72 0.50 5.09 -4.00
CA ARG A 72 -0.10 6.27 -3.39
C ARG A 72 0.49 6.50 -2.01
N LEU A 73 0.96 7.73 -1.76
CA LEU A 73 1.35 8.13 -0.42
C LEU A 73 0.09 8.36 0.43
N ALA A 74 0.12 7.87 1.67
CA ALA A 74 -0.92 8.08 2.66
C ALA A 74 -0.31 8.60 3.95
N ALA A 75 -1.05 9.41 4.71
CA ALA A 75 -0.61 9.84 6.03
C ALA A 75 -0.28 8.62 6.90
N ASP A 76 0.77 8.71 7.73
CA ASP A 76 1.19 7.60 8.61
C ASP A 76 0.03 7.08 9.46
N SER A 77 -0.76 7.99 10.03
CA SER A 77 -1.96 7.65 10.82
C SER A 77 -3.04 6.93 10.01
N LEU A 78 -3.09 7.11 8.69
CA LEU A 78 -4.02 6.38 7.83
C LEU A 78 -3.54 4.95 7.59
N ILE A 79 -2.23 4.76 7.40
CA ILE A 79 -1.61 3.43 7.27
C ILE A 79 -1.74 2.65 8.58
N GLU A 80 -1.44 3.27 9.72
CA GLU A 80 -1.60 2.66 11.05
C GLU A 80 -3.03 2.15 11.28
N ARG A 81 -4.04 2.90 10.82
CA ARG A 81 -5.46 2.49 10.93
C ARG A 81 -5.85 1.35 10.00
N LEU A 82 -5.14 1.14 8.90
CA LEU A 82 -5.38 0.05 7.94
C LEU A 82 -4.59 -1.20 8.28
N SER A 83 -3.47 -1.05 8.98
CA SER A 83 -2.58 -2.13 9.36
C SER A 83 -3.34 -3.24 10.10
N ALA A 84 -3.09 -4.49 9.71
CA ALA A 84 -3.54 -5.65 10.46
C ALA A 84 -2.51 -6.09 11.52
N LEU A 85 -1.34 -5.44 11.56
CA LEU A 85 -0.25 -5.75 12.46
C LEU A 85 -0.30 -4.89 13.72
N ALA A 86 0.27 -5.41 14.82
CA ALA A 86 0.43 -4.65 16.06
C ALA A 86 1.36 -3.43 15.89
N SER A 87 2.30 -3.51 14.94
CA SER A 87 3.15 -2.40 14.50
C SER A 87 3.20 -2.40 12.99
N THR A 88 2.72 -1.32 12.36
CA THR A 88 2.75 -1.22 10.91
C THR A 88 4.19 -1.09 10.39
N GLN A 89 4.44 -1.66 9.23
CA GLN A 89 5.68 -1.45 8.48
C GLN A 89 5.55 -0.30 7.48
N GLY A 90 4.44 0.44 7.45
CA GLY A 90 4.31 1.64 6.62
C GLY A 90 4.09 1.38 5.13
N ALA A 91 3.81 0.14 4.72
CA ALA A 91 3.50 -0.22 3.33
C ALA A 91 2.49 -1.38 3.27
N ILE A 92 1.42 -1.19 2.51
CA ILE A 92 0.35 -2.17 2.27
C ILE A 92 0.07 -2.21 0.77
N ALA A 93 0.02 -3.40 0.18
CA ALA A 93 -0.18 -3.60 -1.24
C ALA A 93 -1.27 -4.64 -1.54
N LEU A 94 -1.83 -4.55 -2.74
CA LEU A 94 -2.87 -5.43 -3.30
C LEU A 94 -2.37 -6.11 -4.58
#